data_AF-A0A0F9FRU5-F1
#
_entry.id   AF-A0A0F9FRU5-F1
#
_cell.length_a   1.000
_cell.length_b   1.000
_cell.length_c   1.000
_cell.angle_alpha   90.00
_cell.angle_beta   90.00
_cell.angle_gamma   90.00
#
_symmetry.space_group_name_H-M   'P 1'
#
loop_
_entity.id
_entity.type
_entity.pdbx_description
1 polymer ?
#
loop_
_entity_poly.entity_id
_entity_poly.type
_entity_poly.pdbx_seq_one_letter_code
_entity_poly.pdbx_strand_id
1 'polypeptide(L)'
;MAIASFQLDPNAQALTDDQVIAKINAATTDITRAGSVDPSARPIEALEVGTSELAANAVTNAKAEATLAKDNLNAMADTARGYIRTVPVTGEFPVVNVQRDASGLLDVDYDDVAII
;
A
#
# COMPACT_ATOMS: atom_id res chain seq x y z
N MET A 1 5.08 -47.89 22.51
CA MET A 1 3.84 -47.29 23.04
C MET A 1 4.24 -46.44 24.23
N ALA A 2 4.21 -45.11 24.09
CA ALA A 2 4.55 -44.21 25.20
C ALA A 2 3.25 -43.86 25.94
N ILE A 3 3.20 -44.11 27.24
CA ILE A 3 2.11 -43.63 28.08
C ILE A 3 2.42 -42.17 28.37
N ALA A 4 1.64 -41.26 27.80
CA ALA A 4 1.68 -39.85 28.18
C ALA A 4 0.96 -39.70 29.53
N SER A 5 1.67 -39.23 30.54
CA SER A 5 1.09 -38.87 31.83
C SER A 5 0.76 -37.39 31.87
N PHE A 6 -0.45 -37.06 32.31
CA PHE A 6 -0.90 -35.70 32.60
C PHE A 6 -1.37 -35.67 34.05
N GLN A 7 -0.91 -34.68 34.82
CA GLN A 7 -1.41 -34.43 36.17
C GLN A 7 -2.48 -33.34 36.11
N LEU A 8 -3.68 -33.70 36.55
CA LEU A 8 -4.68 -32.73 36.98
C LEU A 8 -4.25 -32.18 38.34
N ASP A 9 -4.28 -30.86 38.51
CA ASP A 9 -4.08 -30.27 39.83
C ASP A 9 -5.25 -30.68 40.75
N PRO A 10 -5.00 -31.48 41.80
CA PRO A 10 -6.06 -31.92 42.71
C PRO A 10 -6.62 -30.78 43.57
N ASN A 11 -5.97 -29.61 43.59
CA ASN A 11 -6.40 -28.42 44.32
C ASN A 11 -7.07 -27.37 43.41
N ALA A 12 -7.35 -27.70 42.14
CA ALA A 12 -8.01 -26.79 41.23
C ALA A 12 -9.41 -26.42 41.75
N GLN A 13 -9.59 -25.16 42.12
CA GLN A 13 -10.90 -24.65 42.55
C GLN A 13 -11.75 -24.26 41.34
N ALA A 14 -13.01 -24.69 41.33
CA ALA A 14 -14.00 -24.19 40.40
C ALA A 14 -14.32 -22.72 40.75
N LEU A 15 -14.07 -21.82 39.82
CA LEU A 15 -14.35 -20.39 39.98
C LEU A 15 -15.73 -20.08 39.39
N THR A 16 -16.47 -19.17 40.03
CA THR A 16 -17.65 -18.56 39.40
C THR A 16 -17.23 -17.57 38.31
N ASP A 17 -18.14 -17.24 37.41
CA ASP A 17 -17.88 -16.28 36.32
C ASP A 17 -17.34 -14.94 36.86
N ASP A 18 -17.92 -14.41 37.93
CA ASP A 18 -17.47 -13.17 38.57
C ASP A 18 -16.05 -13.29 39.16
N GLN A 19 -15.69 -14.44 39.72
CA GLN A 19 -14.36 -14.70 40.25
C GLN A 19 -13.31 -14.81 39.13
N VAL A 20 -13.69 -15.35 37.97
CA VAL A 20 -12.85 -15.39 36.77
C VAL A 20 -12.58 -13.96 36.28
N ILE A 21 -13.63 -13.13 36.16
CA ILE A 21 -13.51 -11.74 35.72
C ILE A 21 -12.64 -10.94 36.68
N ALA A 22 -12.85 -11.09 37.99
CA ALA A 22 -12.05 -10.43 39.00
C ALA A 22 -10.55 -10.78 38.90
N LYS A 23 -10.21 -12.05 38.64
CA LYS A 23 -8.83 -12.48 38.46
C LYS A 23 -8.21 -11.93 37.17
N ILE A 24 -8.96 -11.89 36.07
CA ILE A 24 -8.50 -11.28 34.81
C ILE A 24 -8.18 -9.80 35.03
N ASN A 25 -9.08 -9.06 35.68
CA ASN A 25 -8.90 -7.63 35.93
C ASN A 25 -7.79 -7.32 36.93
N ALA A 26 -7.47 -8.26 37.82
CA ALA A 26 -6.39 -8.13 38.80
C ALA A 26 -5.02 -8.63 38.28
N ALA A 27 -4.96 -9.18 37.06
CA ALA A 27 -3.71 -9.67 36.49
C ALA A 27 -2.75 -8.49 36.24
N THR A 28 -1.56 -8.55 36.85
CA THR A 28 -0.50 -7.54 36.70
C THR A 28 0.41 -7.80 35.51
N THR A 29 0.37 -9.02 34.97
CA THR A 29 0.94 -9.35 33.67
C THR A 29 -0.17 -9.23 32.64
N ASP A 30 0.07 -8.45 31.60
CA ASP A 30 -0.87 -8.31 30.49
C ASP A 30 -1.22 -9.69 29.93
N ILE A 31 -2.50 -10.09 30.03
CA ILE A 31 -3.07 -11.19 29.25
C ILE A 31 -3.29 -10.65 27.83
N THR A 32 -2.21 -10.28 27.17
CA THR A 32 -2.27 -9.87 25.78
C THR A 32 -2.60 -11.11 24.96
N ARG A 33 -3.50 -10.95 23.98
CA ARG A 33 -3.72 -11.96 22.93
C ARG A 33 -2.39 -12.36 22.27
N ALA A 34 -1.40 -11.46 22.35
CA ALA A 34 -0.02 -11.65 21.95
C ALA A 34 0.76 -12.77 22.70
N GLY A 35 0.27 -13.30 23.82
CA GLY A 35 0.83 -14.49 24.47
C GLY A 35 0.11 -15.80 24.12
N SER A 36 -1.11 -15.72 23.59
CA SER A 36 -2.06 -16.86 23.57
C SER A 36 -2.27 -17.49 22.19
N VAL A 37 -1.70 -16.91 21.13
CA VAL A 37 -1.76 -17.46 19.77
C VAL A 37 -0.35 -17.58 19.19
N ASP A 38 -0.12 -18.58 18.35
CA ASP A 38 1.13 -18.70 17.60
C ASP A 38 1.41 -17.41 16.80
N PRO A 39 2.66 -16.93 16.70
CA PRO A 39 3.01 -15.75 15.91
C PRO A 39 2.50 -15.80 14.47
N SER A 40 2.38 -16.99 13.87
CA SER A 40 1.84 -17.16 12.50
C SER A 40 0.32 -16.97 12.38
N ALA A 41 -0.42 -16.88 13.49
CA ALA A 41 -1.88 -16.89 13.52
C ALA A 41 -2.53 -15.55 13.94
N ARG A 42 -1.75 -14.48 14.13
CA ARG A 42 -2.26 -13.17 14.56
C ARG A 42 -2.31 -12.14 13.42
N PRO A 43 -3.33 -11.26 13.41
CA PRO A 43 -3.31 -10.04 12.61
C PRO A 43 -2.03 -9.24 12.88
N ILE A 44 -1.36 -8.84 11.81
CA ILE A 44 -0.09 -8.09 11.82
C ILE A 44 -0.27 -6.77 12.60
N GLU A 45 0.56 -6.55 13.62
CA GLU A 45 0.58 -5.30 14.39
C GLU A 45 1.50 -4.24 13.73
N ALA A 46 1.32 -2.98 14.16
CA ALA A 46 2.18 -1.90 13.70
C ALA A 46 3.65 -2.19 14.04
N LEU A 47 4.54 -2.04 13.06
CA LEU A 47 6.00 -2.31 13.14
C LEU A 47 6.41 -3.79 13.09
N GLU A 48 5.48 -4.73 12.92
CA GLU A 48 5.78 -6.15 12.76
C GLU A 48 6.21 -6.50 11.32
N VAL A 49 5.94 -5.59 10.36
CA VAL A 49 6.45 -5.66 8.99
C VAL A 49 7.65 -4.73 8.87
N GLY A 50 8.84 -5.31 8.80
CA GLY A 50 10.08 -4.57 8.56
C GLY A 50 10.20 -4.09 7.12
N THR A 51 11.19 -3.24 6.85
CA THR A 51 11.46 -2.72 5.51
C THR A 51 11.88 -3.80 4.52
N SER A 52 12.33 -4.97 4.99
CA SER A 52 12.69 -6.12 4.16
C SER A 52 11.46 -6.90 3.69
N GLU A 53 10.44 -6.97 4.54
CA GLU A 53 9.13 -7.57 4.28
C GLU A 53 8.22 -6.63 3.47
N LEU A 54 8.50 -5.32 3.54
CA LEU A 54 7.93 -4.28 2.69
C LEU A 54 8.68 -4.10 1.36
N ALA A 55 9.63 -4.98 1.02
CA ALA A 55 10.36 -4.91 -0.24
C ALA A 55 9.36 -4.74 -1.41
N ALA A 56 9.69 -3.84 -2.34
CA ALA A 56 8.85 -3.49 -3.48
C ALA A 56 8.27 -4.77 -4.10
N ASN A 57 6.92 -4.85 -4.14
CA ASN A 57 6.09 -5.96 -4.64
C ASN A 57 5.62 -7.01 -3.62
N ALA A 58 6.03 -6.97 -2.34
CA ALA A 58 5.62 -7.96 -1.33
C ALA A 58 4.14 -7.85 -0.91
N VAL A 59 3.57 -6.64 -0.98
CA VAL A 59 2.13 -6.42 -0.77
C VAL A 59 1.51 -6.10 -2.12
N THR A 60 1.17 -7.13 -2.90
CA THR A 60 0.48 -6.97 -4.18
C THR A 60 -0.99 -6.58 -3.95
N ASN A 61 -1.22 -5.36 -3.46
CA ASN A 61 -2.54 -4.77 -3.45
C ASN A 61 -2.77 -4.16 -4.84
N ALA A 62 -3.48 -4.86 -5.71
CA ALA A 62 -3.73 -4.43 -7.09
C ALA A 62 -4.32 -3.00 -7.20
N LYS A 63 -4.98 -2.51 -6.14
CA LYS A 63 -5.50 -1.14 -6.05
C LYS A 63 -4.41 -0.09 -5.76
N ALA A 64 -3.37 -0.47 -5.02
CA ALA A 64 -2.20 0.37 -4.78
C ALA A 64 -1.34 0.50 -6.05
N GLU A 65 -1.11 -0.60 -6.78
CA GLU A 65 -0.36 -0.59 -8.05
C GLU A 65 -0.96 0.36 -9.11
N ALA A 66 -2.30 0.37 -9.26
CA ALA A 66 -2.97 1.27 -10.18
C ALA A 66 -2.84 2.76 -9.79
N THR A 67 -2.76 3.04 -8.49
CA THR A 67 -2.61 4.41 -7.97
C THR A 67 -1.15 4.86 -8.06
N LEU A 68 -0.19 3.99 -7.72
CA LEU A 68 1.24 4.22 -7.87
C LEU A 68 1.65 4.41 -9.33
N ALA A 69 1.05 3.66 -10.26
CA ALA A 69 1.27 3.86 -11.69
C ALA A 69 0.79 5.24 -12.15
N LYS A 70 -0.39 5.68 -11.69
CA LYS A 70 -0.92 7.02 -11.98
C LYS A 70 -0.08 8.13 -11.34
N ASP A 71 0.39 7.92 -10.12
CA ASP A 71 1.22 8.90 -9.40
C ASP A 71 2.62 8.98 -9.99
N ASN A 72 3.21 7.87 -10.45
CA ASN A 72 4.43 7.87 -11.27
C ASN A 72 4.19 8.61 -12.59
N LEU A 73 3.05 8.38 -13.23
CA LEU A 73 2.64 9.11 -14.41
C LEU A 73 2.23 10.56 -14.12
N ASN A 74 2.18 11.05 -12.89
CA ASN A 74 2.09 12.50 -12.56
C ASN A 74 3.45 13.05 -12.09
N ALA A 75 4.28 12.17 -11.53
CA ALA A 75 5.68 12.26 -11.13
C ALA A 75 6.67 12.71 -12.23
N MET A 76 6.56 12.08 -13.40
CA MET A 76 7.51 12.26 -14.51
C MET A 76 7.52 13.70 -15.04
N ALA A 77 8.65 14.11 -15.63
CA ALA A 77 8.68 15.32 -16.45
C ALA A 77 7.94 15.05 -17.77
N ASP A 78 7.32 16.06 -18.38
CA ASP A 78 6.57 15.91 -19.64
C ASP A 78 7.47 15.35 -20.77
N THR A 79 8.76 15.72 -20.77
CA THR A 79 9.79 15.16 -21.65
C THR A 79 9.96 13.64 -21.52
N ALA A 80 9.75 13.07 -20.34
CA ALA A 80 9.86 11.63 -20.09
C ALA A 80 8.55 10.86 -20.39
N ARG A 81 7.40 11.54 -20.46
CA ARG A 81 6.10 10.93 -20.82
C ARG A 81 5.90 10.74 -22.31
N GLY A 82 6.74 11.33 -23.15
CA GLY A 82 6.53 11.39 -24.60
C GLY A 82 5.40 12.33 -25.03
N TYR A 83 4.68 12.94 -24.10
CA TYR A 83 3.83 14.09 -24.37
C TYR A 83 4.69 15.34 -24.20
N ILE A 84 5.20 15.89 -25.31
CA ILE A 84 5.68 17.27 -25.29
C ILE A 84 4.45 18.15 -25.07
N ARG A 85 4.14 18.43 -23.80
CA ARG A 85 3.11 19.38 -23.46
C ARG A 85 3.68 20.76 -23.77
N THR A 86 3.38 21.26 -24.97
CA THR A 86 3.67 22.63 -25.39
C THR A 86 2.74 23.58 -24.63
N VAL A 87 3.00 23.79 -23.33
CA VAL A 87 2.31 24.84 -22.56
C VAL A 87 3.12 26.12 -22.73
N PRO A 88 2.71 27.07 -23.59
CA PRO A 88 3.38 28.35 -23.64
C PRO A 88 3.15 29.05 -22.30
N VAL A 89 4.23 29.41 -21.61
CA VAL A 89 4.17 30.15 -20.34
C VAL A 89 3.71 31.60 -20.60
N THR A 90 4.00 32.12 -21.80
CA THR A 90 3.56 33.39 -22.37
C THR A 90 3.59 33.28 -23.91
N GLY A 91 2.55 33.75 -24.61
CA GLY A 91 2.51 33.79 -26.09
C GLY A 91 1.77 32.64 -26.76
N GLU A 92 1.58 32.75 -28.09
CA GLU A 92 1.03 31.70 -28.97
C GLU A 92 2.18 31.06 -29.77
N PHE A 93 2.07 29.76 -30.09
CA PHE A 93 3.02 29.10 -31.01
C PHE A 93 2.60 29.37 -32.46
N PRO A 94 3.50 29.85 -33.34
CA PRO A 94 3.18 30.06 -34.74
C PRO A 94 2.85 28.74 -35.43
N VAL A 95 1.75 28.74 -36.20
CA VAL A 95 1.44 27.65 -37.13
C VAL A 95 2.35 27.80 -38.35
N VAL A 96 3.18 26.79 -38.61
CA VAL A 96 4.10 26.76 -39.77
C VAL A 96 3.39 26.17 -40.98
N ASN A 97 2.53 25.17 -40.78
CA ASN A 97 1.85 24.48 -41.87
C ASN A 97 0.50 23.90 -41.41
N VAL A 98 -0.45 23.85 -42.33
CA VAL A 98 -1.75 23.20 -42.14
C VAL A 98 -2.02 22.33 -43.36
N GLN A 99 -2.12 21.02 -43.15
CA GLN A 99 -2.29 20.05 -44.22
C GLN A 99 -3.27 18.95 -43.84
N ARG A 100 -3.53 18.04 -44.79
CA ARG A 100 -4.16 16.77 -44.48
C ARG A 100 -3.16 15.65 -44.61
N ASP A 101 -3.16 14.74 -43.65
CA ASP A 101 -2.30 13.57 -43.70
C ASP A 101 -2.80 12.54 -44.73
N ALA A 102 -2.04 11.45 -44.90
CA ALA A 102 -2.41 10.36 -45.82
C ALA A 102 -3.73 9.66 -45.44
N SER A 103 -4.22 9.86 -44.21
CA SER A 103 -5.49 9.34 -43.70
C SER A 103 -6.64 10.35 -43.86
N GLY A 104 -6.37 11.55 -44.40
CA GLY A 104 -7.34 12.63 -44.58
C GLY A 104 -7.64 13.43 -43.31
N LEU A 105 -6.89 13.21 -42.22
CA LEU A 105 -7.02 13.95 -40.97
C LEU A 105 -6.32 15.30 -41.08
N LEU A 106 -6.81 16.28 -40.30
CA LEU A 106 -6.17 17.58 -40.20
C LEU A 106 -4.84 17.43 -39.44
N ASP A 107 -3.76 17.88 -40.05
CA ASP A 107 -2.43 17.90 -39.49
C ASP A 107 -1.93 19.35 -39.43
N VAL A 108 -1.35 19.75 -38.29
CA VAL A 108 -0.93 21.12 -38.01
C VAL A 108 0.46 21.10 -37.39
N ASP A 109 1.42 21.68 -38.12
CA ASP A 109 2.79 21.85 -37.66
C ASP A 109 2.93 23.22 -36.97
N TYR A 110 3.55 23.23 -35.78
CA TYR A 110 3.83 24.45 -35.02
C TYR A 110 5.35 24.61 -34.83
N ASP A 111 5.81 25.86 -34.76
CA ASP A 111 7.15 26.20 -34.27
C ASP A 111 7.15 26.14 -32.73
N ASP A 112 8.17 25.53 -32.13
CA ASP A 112 8.30 25.38 -30.67
C ASP A 112 8.89 26.63 -29.98
N VAL A 113 9.10 27.70 -30.75
CA VAL A 113 9.42 29.05 -30.26
C VAL A 113 8.15 29.89 -30.15
N ALA A 114 7.77 30.28 -28.93
CA ALA A 114 6.61 31.14 -28.71
C ALA A 114 6.82 32.56 -29.26
N ILE A 115 5.77 33.17 -29.80
CA ILE A 115 5.76 34.59 -30.17
C ILE A 115 5.68 35.42 -28.88
N ILE A 116 6.64 36.35 -28.69
CA ILE A 116 6.70 37.29 -27.54
C ILE A 116 5.87 38.53 -27.85
#